data_AF-A0A2E6PWB3-F1
#
_entry.id   AF-A0A2E6PWB3-F1
#
_cell.length_a   1.000
_cell.length_b   1.000
_cell.length_c   1.000
_cell.angle_alpha   90.00
_cell.angle_beta   90.00
_cell.angle_gamma   90.00
#
_symmetry.space_group_name_H-M   'P 1'
#
loop_
_entity.id
_entity.type
_entity.pdbx_description
1 polymer ?
#
loop_
_entity_poly.entity_id
_entity_poly.type
_entity_poly.pdbx_seq_one_letter_code
_entity_poly.pdbx_strand_id
1 'polypeptide(L)'
;MYELRELDDHYFGLYLILILALLALLKLINPWRLKSLTHFWVEVGHTEELNKPLKLNRNFSILTFVFRSLVFGLVLNIFQNKSFYISSFDGEVLYYAGSFIIFWILKAFLEGGFMYFFHNQEALFRIFHIRTLNKEKITFIYSCLIFCLAFVGFGEIASLVFVSCYAVAMLAIHLNMLKLYFRQLNAMPVYIILYICASEIAPLWLALQILKF
;
A
#
# COMPACT_ATOMS: atom_id res chain seq x y z
N MET A 1 -10.88 32.06 11.41
CA MET A 1 -9.51 31.50 11.53
C MET A 1 -9.43 30.46 12.65
N TYR A 2 -10.10 30.66 13.80
CA TYR A 2 -10.23 29.64 14.85
C TYR A 2 -11.05 28.40 14.41
N GLU A 3 -12.20 28.59 13.76
CA GLU A 3 -13.08 27.47 13.34
C GLU A 3 -12.44 26.54 12.30
N LEU A 4 -11.58 27.05 11.41
CA LEU A 4 -10.86 26.24 10.40
C LEU A 4 -9.77 25.36 11.05
N ARG A 5 -9.09 25.88 12.08
CA ARG A 5 -8.07 25.13 12.81
C ARG A 5 -8.68 23.98 13.62
N GLU A 6 -9.85 24.21 14.21
CA GLU A 6 -10.60 23.17 14.91
C GLU A 6 -11.10 22.07 13.96
N LEU A 7 -11.48 22.43 12.72
CA LEU A 7 -11.92 21.46 11.71
C LEU A 7 -10.76 20.58 11.22
N ASP A 8 -9.58 21.16 10.98
CA ASP A 8 -8.38 20.43 10.57
C ASP A 8 -7.91 19.45 11.67
N ASP A 9 -7.92 19.90 12.94
CA ASP A 9 -7.60 19.03 14.09
C ASP A 9 -8.62 17.89 14.24
N HIS A 10 -9.89 18.11 13.89
CA HIS A 10 -10.93 17.08 13.89
C HIS A 10 -10.65 15.98 12.86
N TYR A 11 -10.24 16.32 11.63
CA TYR A 11 -9.95 15.32 10.62
C TYR A 11 -8.72 14.46 10.96
N PHE A 12 -7.67 15.04 11.53
CA PHE A 12 -6.54 14.28 12.05
C PHE A 12 -6.99 13.28 13.14
N GLY A 13 -7.79 13.75 14.11
CA GLY A 13 -8.33 12.90 15.17
C GLY A 13 -9.19 11.76 14.63
N LEU A 14 -10.08 12.04 13.69
CA LEU A 14 -10.90 11.03 13.01
C LEU A 14 -10.05 10.01 12.26
N TYR A 15 -9.01 10.47 11.56
CA TYR A 15 -8.12 9.59 10.81
C TYR A 15 -7.33 8.67 11.75
N LEU A 16 -6.83 9.19 12.87
CA LEU A 16 -6.16 8.39 13.91
C LEU A 16 -7.12 7.33 14.49
N ILE A 17 -8.34 7.72 14.86
CA ILE A 17 -9.35 6.79 15.38
C ILE A 17 -9.67 5.71 14.36
N LEU A 18 -9.83 6.07 13.08
CA LEU A 18 -10.11 5.13 12.00
C LEU A 18 -8.97 4.10 11.85
N ILE A 19 -7.71 4.56 11.83
CA ILE A 19 -6.57 3.65 11.73
C ILE A 19 -6.48 2.73 12.95
N LEU A 20 -6.67 3.25 14.17
CA LEU A 20 -6.68 2.44 15.39
C LEU A 20 -7.83 1.42 15.39
N ALA A 21 -9.02 1.80 14.94
CA ALA A 21 -10.17 0.91 14.80
C ALA A 21 -9.89 -0.20 13.79
N LEU A 22 -9.27 0.11 12.64
CA LEU A 22 -8.86 -0.88 11.65
C LEU A 22 -7.84 -1.88 12.22
N LEU A 23 -6.85 -1.41 12.98
CA LEU A 23 -5.85 -2.27 13.63
C LEU A 23 -6.47 -3.12 14.76
N ALA A 24 -7.38 -2.56 15.54
CA ALA A 24 -8.11 -3.29 16.57
C ALA A 24 -9.00 -4.38 15.96
N LEU A 25 -9.72 -4.07 14.89
CA LEU A 25 -10.52 -5.04 14.16
C LEU A 25 -9.64 -6.12 13.50
N LEU A 26 -8.46 -5.73 12.99
CA LEU A 26 -7.48 -6.68 12.46
C LEU A 26 -6.96 -7.62 13.56
N LYS A 27 -6.77 -7.12 14.79
CA LYS A 27 -6.40 -7.96 15.95
C LYS A 27 -7.44 -9.04 16.21
N LEU A 28 -8.73 -8.69 16.10
CA LEU A 28 -9.85 -9.61 16.37
C LEU A 28 -10.01 -10.64 15.24
N ILE A 29 -9.98 -10.20 13.99
CA ILE A 29 -10.25 -11.07 12.83
C ILE A 29 -9.02 -11.89 12.43
N ASN A 30 -7.82 -11.29 12.47
CA ASN A 30 -6.59 -11.93 12.02
C ASN A 30 -5.35 -11.48 12.83
N PRO A 31 -5.19 -11.98 14.06
CA PRO A 31 -4.11 -11.58 14.96
C PRO A 31 -2.72 -11.91 14.40
N TRP A 32 -2.60 -12.95 13.58
CA TRP A 32 -1.34 -13.30 12.91
C TRP A 32 -0.89 -12.18 11.95
N ARG A 33 -1.82 -11.60 11.19
CA ARG A 33 -1.51 -10.54 10.23
C ARG A 33 -1.09 -9.26 10.94
N LEU A 34 -1.75 -8.92 12.07
CA LEU A 34 -1.29 -7.83 12.93
C LEU A 34 0.10 -8.09 13.51
N LYS A 35 0.38 -9.32 13.98
CA LYS A 35 1.73 -9.70 14.45
C LYS A 35 2.79 -9.54 13.36
N SER A 36 2.46 -9.89 12.12
CA SER A 36 3.34 -9.70 10.96
C SER A 36 3.64 -8.23 10.71
N LEU A 37 2.63 -7.35 10.81
CA LEU A 37 2.78 -5.90 10.70
C LEU A 37 3.70 -5.33 11.79
N THR A 38 3.49 -5.73 13.05
CA THR A 38 4.29 -5.22 14.16
C THR A 38 5.72 -5.74 14.15
N HIS A 39 5.95 -6.97 13.66
CA HIS A 39 7.28 -7.52 13.39
C HIS A 39 7.74 -7.15 11.98
N PHE A 40 7.69 -5.86 11.65
CA PHE A 40 8.03 -5.37 10.32
C PHE A 40 9.51 -5.65 9.95
N TRP A 41 10.40 -5.75 10.94
CA TRP A 41 11.82 -6.03 10.78
C TRP A 41 12.13 -7.50 10.43
N VAL A 42 11.19 -8.41 10.67
CA VAL A 42 11.36 -9.82 10.31
C VAL A 42 11.05 -9.98 8.83
N GLU A 43 12.02 -10.43 8.04
CA GLU A 43 11.82 -10.66 6.61
C GLU A 43 10.72 -11.71 6.39
N VAL A 44 9.91 -11.52 5.34
CA VAL A 44 8.92 -12.52 4.95
C VAL A 44 9.67 -13.66 4.26
N GLY A 45 9.93 -14.73 5.02
CA GLY A 45 10.66 -15.91 4.53
C GLY A 45 10.04 -16.46 3.24
N HIS A 46 10.64 -16.13 2.09
CA HIS A 46 10.08 -16.43 0.78
C HIS A 46 9.88 -17.94 0.58
N THR A 47 10.82 -18.76 1.03
CA THR A 47 10.76 -20.23 0.93
C THR A 47 9.72 -20.85 1.87
N GLU A 48 9.57 -20.33 3.08
CA GLU A 48 8.58 -20.83 4.05
C GLU A 48 7.15 -20.47 3.65
N GLU A 49 6.91 -19.23 3.22
CA GLU A 49 5.61 -18.79 2.70
C GLU A 49 5.22 -19.53 1.41
N LEU A 50 6.20 -19.81 0.54
CA LEU A 50 5.98 -20.59 -0.67
C LEU A 50 5.66 -22.05 -0.43
N ASN A 51 6.04 -22.63 0.72
CA ASN A 51 5.79 -24.05 1.03
C ASN A 51 4.50 -24.29 1.83
N LYS A 52 3.86 -23.24 2.36
CA LYS A 52 2.59 -23.36 3.09
C LYS A 52 1.43 -23.69 2.13
N PRO A 53 0.45 -24.50 2.56
CA PRO A 53 -0.76 -24.74 1.76
C PRO A 53 -1.50 -23.43 1.54
N LEU A 54 -1.87 -23.15 0.29
CA LEU A 54 -2.58 -21.93 -0.08
C LEU A 54 -3.96 -21.91 0.60
N LYS A 55 -4.17 -20.98 1.53
CA LYS A 55 -5.49 -20.72 2.12
C LYS A 55 -5.96 -19.36 1.64
N LEU A 56 -6.92 -19.33 0.70
CA LEU A 56 -7.48 -18.11 0.11
C LEU A 56 -7.88 -17.07 1.18
N ASN A 57 -8.50 -17.50 2.29
CA ASN A 57 -8.90 -16.63 3.40
C ASN A 57 -7.74 -15.95 4.15
N ARG A 58 -6.49 -16.40 3.99
CA ARG A 58 -5.31 -15.74 4.58
C ARG A 58 -4.65 -14.75 3.63
N ASN A 59 -4.89 -14.88 2.33
CA ASN A 59 -4.10 -14.18 1.32
C ASN A 59 -4.43 -12.68 1.25
N PHE A 60 -5.71 -12.33 1.36
CA PHE A 60 -6.21 -10.97 1.26
C PHE A 60 -6.94 -10.57 2.54
N SER A 61 -6.69 -9.37 3.03
CA SER A 61 -7.41 -8.79 4.17
C SER A 61 -7.93 -7.43 3.73
N ILE A 62 -9.25 -7.30 3.71
CA ILE A 62 -9.93 -6.05 3.37
C ILE A 62 -9.48 -4.94 4.32
N LEU A 63 -9.28 -5.26 5.60
CA LEU A 63 -8.85 -4.29 6.61
C LEU A 63 -7.47 -3.71 6.31
N THR A 64 -6.48 -4.55 5.98
CA THR A 64 -5.14 -4.07 5.65
C THR A 64 -5.12 -3.39 4.28
N PHE A 65 -6.02 -3.76 3.38
CA PHE A 65 -6.20 -3.08 2.10
C PHE A 65 -6.77 -1.67 2.27
N VAL A 66 -7.82 -1.50 3.09
CA VAL A 66 -8.38 -0.18 3.44
C VAL A 66 -7.32 0.66 4.15
N PHE A 67 -6.63 0.10 5.15
CA PHE A 67 -5.51 0.75 5.84
C PHE A 67 -4.45 1.26 4.86
N ARG A 68 -4.02 0.42 3.91
CA ARG A 68 -3.05 0.80 2.87
C ARG A 68 -3.55 1.90 1.95
N SER A 69 -4.84 1.89 1.62
CA SER A 69 -5.45 2.88 0.75
C SER A 69 -5.48 4.24 1.41
N LEU A 70 -5.81 4.29 2.71
CA LEU A 70 -5.76 5.51 3.51
C LEU A 70 -4.34 6.10 3.54
N VAL A 71 -3.34 5.29 3.94
CA VAL A 71 -1.94 5.75 4.01
C VAL A 71 -1.45 6.22 2.64
N PHE A 72 -1.78 5.50 1.56
CA PHE A 72 -1.47 5.94 0.21
C PHE A 72 -2.13 7.28 -0.12
N GLY A 73 -3.41 7.46 0.21
CA GLY A 73 -4.13 8.71 -0.02
C GLY A 73 -3.46 9.89 0.68
N LEU A 74 -2.99 9.70 1.91
CA LEU A 74 -2.29 10.75 2.65
C LEU A 74 -0.91 11.05 2.05
N VAL A 75 -0.15 10.01 1.67
CA VAL A 75 1.14 10.20 0.96
C VAL A 75 0.93 10.97 -0.34
N LEU A 76 -0.14 10.68 -1.07
CA LEU A 76 -0.47 11.40 -2.30
C LEU A 76 -0.90 12.84 -2.01
N ASN A 77 -1.64 13.09 -0.92
CA ASN A 77 -2.01 14.44 -0.53
C ASN A 77 -0.77 15.29 -0.18
N ILE A 78 0.18 14.73 0.59
CA ILE A 78 1.46 15.36 0.91
C ILE A 78 2.25 15.70 -0.36
N PHE A 79 2.20 14.80 -1.34
CA PHE A 79 2.87 14.99 -2.62
C PHE A 79 2.26 16.15 -3.43
N GLN A 80 0.94 16.21 -3.53
CA GLN A 80 0.23 17.25 -4.28
C GLN A 80 0.39 18.62 -3.63
N ASN A 81 0.21 18.69 -2.31
CA ASN A 81 0.31 19.93 -1.55
C ASN A 81 1.75 20.32 -1.23
N LYS A 82 2.71 19.45 -1.55
CA LYS A 82 4.15 19.64 -1.30
C LYS A 82 4.45 20.11 0.12
N SER A 83 3.68 19.63 1.07
CA SER A 83 3.79 20.02 2.47
C SER A 83 3.08 18.98 3.33
N PHE A 84 3.55 18.83 4.56
CA PHE A 84 2.90 17.97 5.53
C PHE A 84 2.70 18.70 6.84
N TYR A 85 1.43 18.82 7.24
CA TYR A 85 0.98 19.37 8.51
C TYR A 85 -0.26 18.60 8.97
N ILE A 86 -0.78 18.92 10.16
CA ILE A 86 -2.04 18.35 10.65
C ILE A 86 -3.19 18.62 9.67
N SER A 87 -3.19 19.77 9.01
CA SER A 87 -4.17 20.11 7.96
C SER A 87 -4.07 19.26 6.70
N SER A 88 -2.98 18.50 6.50
CA SER A 88 -2.87 17.54 5.39
C SER A 88 -3.77 16.31 5.57
N PHE A 89 -4.34 16.13 6.76
CA PHE A 89 -5.37 15.12 7.01
C PHE A 89 -6.72 15.75 6.69
N ASP A 90 -7.07 15.83 5.41
CA ASP A 90 -8.30 16.46 4.93
C ASP A 90 -9.20 15.45 4.18
N GLY A 91 -10.31 15.94 3.62
CA GLY A 91 -11.20 15.12 2.81
C GLY A 91 -10.58 14.59 1.51
N GLU A 92 -9.53 15.24 0.97
CA GLU A 92 -8.88 14.79 -0.27
C GLU A 92 -8.17 13.45 -0.07
N VAL A 93 -7.68 13.19 1.14
CA VAL A 93 -7.10 11.89 1.52
C VAL A 93 -8.07 10.74 1.22
N LEU A 94 -9.37 10.91 1.52
CA LEU A 94 -10.39 9.91 1.24
C LEU A 94 -10.66 9.75 -0.26
N TYR A 95 -10.62 10.86 -1.01
CA TYR A 95 -10.76 10.83 -2.46
C TYR A 95 -9.60 10.05 -3.12
N TYR A 96 -8.36 10.31 -2.72
CA TYR A 96 -7.19 9.58 -3.19
C TYR A 96 -7.20 8.11 -2.76
N ALA A 97 -7.59 7.83 -1.52
CA ALA A 97 -7.74 6.45 -1.02
C ALA A 97 -8.81 5.68 -1.81
N GLY A 98 -9.97 6.29 -2.09
CA GLY A 98 -11.03 5.71 -2.91
C GLY A 98 -10.57 5.43 -4.34
N SER A 99 -9.86 6.38 -4.95
CA SER A 99 -9.26 6.23 -6.28
C SER A 99 -8.29 5.04 -6.34
N PHE A 100 -7.46 4.88 -5.31
CA PHE A 100 -6.56 3.75 -5.18
C PHE A 100 -7.30 2.41 -5.05
N ILE A 101 -8.40 2.37 -4.29
CA ILE A 101 -9.25 1.18 -4.14
C ILE A 101 -9.84 0.77 -5.49
N ILE A 102 -10.44 1.71 -6.23
CA ILE A 102 -11.06 1.46 -7.54
C ILE A 102 -10.02 0.92 -8.52
N PHE A 103 -8.87 1.57 -8.59
CA PHE A 103 -7.75 1.14 -9.42
C PHE A 103 -7.33 -0.30 -9.10
N TRP A 104 -7.19 -0.63 -7.82
CA TRP A 104 -6.80 -1.98 -7.40
C TRP A 104 -7.85 -3.04 -7.68
N ILE A 105 -9.14 -2.72 -7.57
CA ILE A 105 -10.23 -3.64 -7.93
C ILE A 105 -10.17 -3.94 -9.44
N LEU A 106 -10.05 -2.90 -10.27
CA LEU A 106 -9.94 -3.07 -11.72
C LEU A 106 -8.71 -3.91 -12.09
N LYS A 107 -7.57 -3.61 -11.45
CA LYS A 107 -6.34 -4.37 -11.63
C LYS A 107 -6.49 -5.82 -11.21
N ALA A 108 -7.07 -6.09 -10.04
CA ALA A 108 -7.28 -7.44 -9.54
C ALA A 108 -8.22 -8.24 -10.47
N PHE A 109 -9.21 -7.59 -11.06
CA PHE A 109 -10.08 -8.19 -12.07
C PHE A 109 -9.31 -8.55 -13.34
N LEU A 110 -8.46 -7.65 -13.85
CA LEU A 110 -7.61 -7.94 -15.02
C LEU A 110 -6.61 -9.06 -14.72
N GLU A 111 -5.87 -8.98 -13.60
CA GLU A 111 -4.93 -10.02 -13.17
C GLU A 111 -5.64 -11.37 -13.00
N GLY A 112 -6.81 -11.40 -12.35
CA GLY A 112 -7.61 -12.61 -12.16
C GLY A 112 -8.13 -13.19 -13.48
N GLY A 113 -8.59 -12.34 -14.39
CA GLY A 113 -9.02 -12.75 -15.73
C GLY A 113 -7.89 -13.38 -16.53
N PHE A 114 -6.71 -12.75 -16.55
CA PHE A 114 -5.52 -13.32 -17.20
C PHE A 114 -5.07 -14.62 -16.53
N MET A 115 -5.09 -14.69 -15.19
CA MET A 115 -4.72 -15.88 -14.44
C MET A 115 -5.64 -17.08 -14.72
N TYR A 116 -6.92 -16.85 -15.02
CA TYR A 116 -7.84 -17.91 -15.40
C TYR A 116 -7.36 -18.69 -16.65
N PHE A 117 -6.66 -18.02 -17.56
CA PHE A 117 -6.10 -18.65 -18.77
C PHE A 117 -4.86 -19.52 -18.50
N PHE A 118 -4.21 -19.37 -17.34
CA PHE A 118 -2.98 -20.09 -17.00
C PHE A 118 -3.22 -21.13 -15.91
N HIS A 119 -2.80 -22.37 -16.14
CA HIS A 119 -2.94 -23.49 -15.19
C HIS A 119 -1.99 -23.41 -13.96
N ASN A 120 -1.29 -22.28 -13.74
CA ASN A 120 -0.30 -22.06 -12.67
C ASN A 120 -0.74 -21.03 -11.61
N GLN A 121 -2.05 -20.98 -11.34
CA GLN A 121 -2.68 -19.96 -10.48
C GLN A 121 -2.13 -19.93 -9.06
N GLU A 122 -1.84 -21.09 -8.47
CA GLU A 122 -1.37 -21.16 -7.08
C GLU A 122 -0.03 -20.46 -6.86
N ALA A 123 0.95 -20.66 -7.75
CA ALA A 123 2.28 -20.06 -7.61
C ALA A 123 2.21 -18.53 -7.63
N LEU A 124 1.40 -17.99 -8.56
CA LEU A 124 1.10 -16.56 -8.65
C LEU A 124 0.41 -16.02 -7.40
N PHE A 125 -0.60 -16.72 -6.88
CA PHE A 125 -1.28 -16.30 -5.65
C PHE A 125 -0.33 -16.26 -4.45
N ARG A 126 0.63 -17.18 -4.35
CA ARG A 126 1.66 -17.16 -3.28
C ARG A 126 2.58 -15.94 -3.43
N ILE A 127 3.03 -15.64 -4.65
CA ILE A 127 3.84 -14.44 -4.92
C ILE A 127 3.06 -13.16 -4.55
N PHE A 128 1.78 -13.07 -4.93
CA PHE A 128 0.93 -11.94 -4.58
C PHE A 128 0.72 -11.79 -3.09
N HIS A 129 0.59 -12.90 -2.35
CA HIS A 129 0.50 -12.89 -0.90
C HIS A 129 1.76 -12.31 -0.25
N ILE A 130 2.94 -12.84 -0.58
CA ILE A 130 4.23 -12.39 -0.05
C ILE A 130 4.43 -10.89 -0.31
N ARG A 131 4.19 -10.45 -1.54
CA ARG A 131 4.25 -9.03 -1.92
C ARG A 131 3.30 -8.18 -1.08
N THR A 132 2.07 -8.65 -0.89
CA THR A 132 1.06 -7.93 -0.12
C THR A 132 1.51 -7.76 1.33
N LEU A 133 2.08 -8.80 1.95
CA LEU A 133 2.63 -8.70 3.30
C LEU A 133 3.78 -7.68 3.40
N ASN A 134 4.69 -7.66 2.44
CA ASN A 134 5.77 -6.66 2.42
C ASN A 134 5.24 -5.23 2.28
N LYS A 135 4.27 -5.00 1.40
CA LYS A 135 3.63 -3.69 1.24
C LYS A 135 2.91 -3.24 2.51
N GLU A 136 2.24 -4.17 3.18
CA GLU A 136 1.57 -3.93 4.45
C GLU A 136 2.55 -3.50 5.55
N LYS A 137 3.71 -4.18 5.66
CA LYS A 137 4.77 -3.80 6.60
C LYS A 137 5.32 -2.39 6.32
N ILE A 138 5.65 -2.07 5.07
CA ILE A 138 6.11 -0.71 4.70
C ILE A 138 5.04 0.34 5.01
N THR A 139 3.78 0.05 4.68
CA THR A 139 2.66 0.95 4.97
C THR A 139 2.51 1.18 6.47
N PHE A 140 2.66 0.13 7.29
CA PHE A 140 2.61 0.25 8.74
C PHE A 140 3.74 1.14 9.29
N ILE A 141 4.97 0.96 8.81
CA ILE A 141 6.10 1.83 9.19
C ILE A 141 5.80 3.28 8.81
N TYR A 142 5.34 3.53 7.58
CA TYR A 142 5.01 4.88 7.12
C TYR A 142 3.87 5.51 7.91
N SER A 143 2.85 4.74 8.26
CA SER A 143 1.78 5.19 9.16
C SER A 143 2.34 5.67 10.50
N CYS A 144 3.25 4.90 11.12
CA CYS A 144 3.88 5.33 12.36
C CYS A 144 4.69 6.62 12.17
N LEU A 145 5.47 6.74 11.09
CA LEU A 145 6.24 7.95 10.79
C LEU A 145 5.34 9.16 10.58
N ILE A 146 4.26 9.02 9.80
CA ILE A 146 3.25 10.04 9.55
C ILE A 146 2.70 10.57 10.88
N PHE A 147 2.25 9.68 11.78
CA PHE A 147 1.66 10.12 13.05
C PHE A 147 2.69 10.77 13.98
N CYS A 148 3.93 10.27 14.01
CA CYS A 148 5.00 10.90 14.78
C CYS A 148 5.38 12.28 14.25
N LEU A 149 5.38 12.46 12.92
CA LEU A 149 5.81 13.69 12.27
C LEU A 149 4.69 14.72 12.12
N ALA A 150 3.42 14.33 12.28
CA ALA A 150 2.25 15.20 12.06
C ALA A 150 2.31 16.50 12.89
N PHE A 151 2.83 16.44 14.12
CA PHE A 151 2.95 17.60 15.01
C PHE A 151 4.16 18.49 14.71
N VAL A 152 5.22 17.93 14.11
CA VAL A 152 6.40 18.71 13.71
C VAL A 152 6.10 19.43 12.40
N GLY A 153 5.47 18.72 11.46
CA GLY A 153 5.24 19.17 10.10
C GLY A 153 6.54 19.38 9.33
N PHE A 154 6.46 19.40 8.00
CA PHE A 154 7.61 19.72 7.18
C PHE A 154 7.22 20.34 5.82
N GLY A 155 8.09 21.23 5.32
CA GLY A 155 7.88 21.94 4.05
C GLY A 155 8.18 21.11 2.81
N GLU A 156 8.27 21.77 1.66
CA GLU A 156 8.36 21.16 0.32
C GLU A 156 9.47 20.14 0.14
N ILE A 157 10.71 20.50 0.41
CA ILE A 157 11.87 19.61 0.15
C ILE A 157 11.74 18.32 0.97
N ALA A 158 11.44 18.45 2.26
CA ALA A 158 11.29 17.32 3.16
C ALA A 158 10.07 16.45 2.78
N SER A 159 8.97 17.08 2.32
CA SER A 159 7.78 16.35 1.83
C SER A 159 8.09 15.53 0.59
N LEU A 160 8.82 16.11 -0.37
CA LEU A 160 9.23 15.41 -1.58
C LEU A 160 10.16 14.24 -1.25
N VAL A 161 11.14 14.43 -0.36
CA VAL A 161 12.03 13.36 0.11
C VAL A 161 11.22 12.26 0.79
N PHE A 162 10.29 12.61 1.67
CA PHE A 162 9.44 11.65 2.40
C PHE A 162 8.60 10.78 1.45
N VAL A 163 7.90 11.42 0.50
CA VAL A 163 7.09 10.71 -0.51
C VAL A 163 7.98 9.87 -1.44
N SER A 164 9.14 10.39 -1.84
CA SER A 164 10.07 9.66 -2.70
C SER A 164 10.59 8.40 -2.02
N CYS A 165 10.92 8.47 -0.73
CA CYS A 165 11.29 7.29 0.05
C CYS A 165 10.15 6.25 0.09
N TYR A 166 8.88 6.66 0.15
CA TYR A 166 7.73 5.74 0.11
C TYR A 166 7.66 5.04 -1.25
N ALA A 167 7.76 5.82 -2.33
CA ALA A 167 7.72 5.31 -3.70
C ALA A 167 8.89 4.34 -3.97
N VAL A 168 10.12 4.69 -3.56
CA VAL A 168 11.31 3.85 -3.69
C VAL A 168 11.17 2.55 -2.88
N ALA A 169 10.66 2.62 -1.64
CA ALA A 169 10.43 1.42 -0.83
C ALA A 169 9.39 0.49 -1.49
N MET A 170 8.31 1.06 -2.03
CA MET A 170 7.29 0.30 -2.76
C MET A 170 7.87 -0.34 -4.04
N LEU A 171 8.71 0.38 -4.78
CA LEU A 171 9.39 -0.14 -5.96
C LEU A 171 10.39 -1.26 -5.60
N ALA A 172 11.16 -1.10 -4.53
CA ALA A 172 12.12 -2.10 -4.06
C ALA A 172 11.44 -3.43 -3.74
N ILE A 173 10.23 -3.42 -3.15
CA ILE A 173 9.44 -4.65 -2.94
C ILE A 173 9.17 -5.36 -4.27
N HIS A 174 8.88 -4.62 -5.35
CA HIS A 174 8.63 -5.22 -6.65
C HIS A 174 9.90 -5.79 -7.28
N LEU A 175 11.00 -5.02 -7.25
CA LEU A 175 12.29 -5.45 -7.79
C LEU A 175 12.83 -6.69 -7.08
N ASN A 176 12.74 -6.76 -5.75
CA ASN A 176 13.18 -7.92 -4.97
C ASN A 176 12.38 -9.19 -5.31
N MET A 177 11.15 -9.04 -5.79
CA MET A 177 10.29 -10.17 -6.18
C MET A 177 10.52 -10.61 -7.64
N LEU A 178 11.22 -9.84 -8.49
CA LEU A 178 11.49 -10.20 -9.89
C LEU A 178 12.11 -11.59 -10.03
N LYS A 179 13.11 -11.91 -9.20
CA LYS A 179 13.76 -13.22 -9.20
C LYS A 179 12.78 -14.36 -8.92
N LEU A 180 11.78 -14.13 -8.05
CA LEU A 180 10.73 -15.11 -7.73
C LEU A 180 9.73 -15.26 -8.89
N TYR A 181 9.36 -14.16 -9.56
CA TYR A 181 8.54 -14.22 -10.77
C TYR A 181 9.22 -15.04 -11.87
N PHE A 182 10.48 -14.75 -12.20
CA PHE A 182 11.21 -15.51 -13.23
C PHE A 182 11.40 -16.98 -12.86
N ARG A 183 11.66 -17.29 -11.58
CA ARG A 183 11.83 -18.68 -11.12
C ARG A 183 10.54 -19.51 -11.20
N GLN A 184 9.37 -18.91 -10.94
CA GLN A 184 8.09 -19.65 -10.89
C GLN A 184 7.27 -19.57 -12.18
N LEU A 185 7.44 -18.49 -12.96
CA LEU A 185 6.66 -18.21 -14.17
C LEU A 185 7.52 -18.32 -15.43
N ASN A 186 8.46 -19.27 -15.44
CA ASN A 186 9.33 -19.63 -16.57
C ASN A 186 8.65 -19.58 -17.96
N ALA A 187 7.32 -19.69 -18.00
CA ALA A 187 6.52 -19.70 -19.20
C ALA A 187 6.34 -18.34 -19.94
N MET A 188 6.30 -17.14 -19.32
CA MET A 188 5.98 -15.92 -20.11
C MET A 188 6.52 -14.59 -19.56
N PRO A 189 7.62 -14.02 -20.12
CA PRO A 189 8.12 -12.69 -19.77
C PRO A 189 7.13 -11.55 -20.07
N VAL A 190 6.23 -11.74 -21.04
CA VAL A 190 5.17 -10.77 -21.39
C VAL A 190 4.21 -10.52 -20.21
N TYR A 191 3.94 -11.52 -19.38
CA TYR A 191 3.07 -11.36 -18.21
C TYR A 191 3.76 -10.57 -17.10
N ILE A 192 5.07 -10.77 -16.91
CA ILE A 192 5.89 -9.97 -16.00
C ILE A 192 5.89 -8.51 -16.46
N ILE A 193 5.99 -8.25 -17.77
CA ILE A 193 5.94 -6.90 -18.35
C ILE A 193 4.56 -6.26 -18.18
N LEU A 194 3.46 -6.94 -18.56
CA LEU A 194 2.09 -6.45 -18.34
C LEU A 194 1.81 -6.16 -16.87
N TYR A 195 2.30 -7.01 -15.99
CA TYR A 195 2.20 -6.86 -14.55
C TYR A 195 3.02 -5.67 -14.01
N ILE A 196 4.25 -5.46 -14.50
CA ILE A 196 5.05 -4.26 -14.22
C ILE A 196 4.31 -3.02 -14.72
N CYS A 197 3.79 -3.04 -15.95
CA CYS A 197 3.01 -1.93 -16.51
C CYS A 197 1.76 -1.60 -15.67
N ALA A 198 0.98 -2.62 -15.26
CA ALA A 198 -0.22 -2.43 -14.44
C ALA A 198 0.08 -2.15 -12.95
N SER A 199 1.27 -2.51 -12.45
CA SER A 199 1.64 -2.31 -11.03
C SER A 199 2.50 -1.09 -10.76
N GLU A 200 3.30 -0.67 -11.74
CA GLU A 200 4.32 0.36 -11.61
C GLU A 200 3.97 1.53 -12.53
N ILE A 201 3.81 1.29 -13.83
CA ILE A 201 3.56 2.39 -14.78
C ILE A 201 2.22 3.05 -14.53
N ALA A 202 1.13 2.31 -14.32
CA ALA A 202 -0.18 2.94 -14.14
C ALA A 202 -0.30 3.79 -12.84
N PRO A 203 0.16 3.34 -11.65
CA PRO A 203 0.19 4.18 -10.44
C PRO A 203 1.18 5.34 -10.52
N LEU A 204 2.38 5.14 -11.10
CA LEU A 204 3.32 6.24 -11.34
C LEU A 204 2.75 7.23 -12.36
N TRP A 205 2.14 6.75 -13.44
CA TRP A 205 1.53 7.58 -14.47
C TRP A 205 0.33 8.34 -13.94
N LEU A 206 -0.51 7.75 -13.08
CA LEU A 206 -1.54 8.48 -12.33
C LEU A 206 -0.92 9.56 -11.44
N ALA A 207 0.12 9.23 -10.68
CA ALA A 207 0.84 10.22 -9.89
C ALA A 207 1.43 11.34 -10.76
N LEU A 208 1.97 11.02 -11.94
CA LEU A 208 2.55 11.95 -12.93
C LEU A 208 1.50 12.75 -13.72
N GLN A 209 0.31 12.21 -13.99
CA GLN A 209 -0.78 12.94 -14.66
C GLN A 209 -1.42 13.94 -13.72
N ILE A 210 -1.58 13.58 -12.45
CA ILE A 210 -2.09 14.50 -11.42
C ILE A 210 -1.05 15.63 -11.19
N LEU A 211 0.23 15.38 -11.40
CA LEU A 211 1.32 16.36 -11.28
C LEU A 211 1.27 17.55 -12.27
N LYS A 212 0.41 17.57 -13.30
CA LYS A 212 0.43 18.60 -14.38
C LYS A 212 1.87 19.00 -14.79
N PHE A 213 2.64 18.01 -15.19
CA PHE A 213 3.75 18.23 -16.12
C PHE A 213 3.26 18.00 -17.55
#